data_AF-A0A3D2YYH3-F1
#
_entry.id   AF-A0A3D2YYH3-F1
#
_cell.length_a   1.000
_cell.length_b   1.000
_cell.length_c   1.000
_cell.angle_alpha   90.00
_cell.angle_beta   90.00
_cell.angle_gamma   90.00
#
_symmetry.space_group_name_H-M   'P 1'
#
loop_
_entity.id
_entity.type
_entity.pdbx_description
1 polymer ?
#
loop_
_entity_poly.entity_id
_entity_poly.type
_entity_poly.pdbx_seq_one_letter_code
_entity_poly.pdbx_strand_id
1 'polypeptide(L)'
;MRSTRWLYCVALLALSACTPDGPAPGPFEQAEEKVWRSVNRSHTGADGIFVQATLRTFSYEIARIYSESERAGLTQQQVVSRLREFVYAFIDGRYPTIDGTDINNLYFQYLIYVDPNFDPTNPIEKSKFDAWRAEYVRRLLGVVRDRMYPLLRPAYDGRWGNTLYSRLVFTIYIDGEDSGLHPRIDDIGDRTFLLDEDGNRYAPSGTAGPYPYAFDRPYHDHLQKTAVYRLFFPNRMADRKTAIVTDASQQLSLVIEGLGAVAERRITWDLPLIYPDVPIRRLIRTPESLAND
;
A
#
# COMPACT_ATOMS: atom_id res chain seq x y z
N MET A 1 -56.23 -3.02 52.35
CA MET A 1 -55.78 -1.68 51.90
C MET A 1 -54.66 -1.89 50.90
N ARG A 2 -54.95 -1.62 49.62
CA ARG A 2 -54.02 -1.62 48.49
C ARG A 2 -53.59 -0.18 48.24
N SER A 3 -52.30 0.08 48.21
CA SER A 3 -51.72 1.25 47.52
C SER A 3 -50.26 0.90 47.21
N THR A 4 -49.58 1.39 46.19
CA THR A 4 -49.92 1.91 44.86
C THR A 4 -48.58 1.82 44.13
N ARG A 5 -48.62 1.26 42.92
CA ARG A 5 -47.51 1.13 41.97
C ARG A 5 -46.65 2.40 41.92
N TRP A 6 -45.35 2.26 42.13
CA TRP A 6 -44.37 3.22 41.60
C TRP A 6 -43.74 2.60 40.35
N LEU A 7 -44.32 2.97 39.21
CA LEU A 7 -43.57 3.03 37.96
C LEU A 7 -42.46 4.07 38.16
N TYR A 8 -41.20 3.66 38.09
CA TYR A 8 -40.16 4.55 37.60
C TYR A 8 -39.48 3.89 36.42
N CYS A 9 -40.00 4.29 35.26
CA CYS A 9 -39.28 4.59 34.03
C CYS A 9 -37.88 3.97 33.93
N VAL A 10 -37.86 2.84 33.23
CA VAL A 10 -36.91 2.56 32.16
C VAL A 10 -36.37 3.87 31.55
N ALA A 11 -35.21 4.32 32.03
CA ALA A 11 -34.39 5.31 31.35
C ALA A 11 -33.47 4.54 30.38
N LEU A 12 -34.10 4.08 29.29
CA LEU A 12 -33.39 3.80 28.04
C LEU A 12 -32.77 5.12 27.56
N LEU A 13 -31.56 5.00 26.99
CA LEU A 13 -31.02 5.88 25.94
C LEU A 13 -30.48 7.26 26.37
N ALA A 14 -29.29 7.23 26.93
CA ALA A 14 -28.24 8.17 26.52
C ALA A 14 -26.93 7.40 26.29
N LEU A 15 -27.00 6.36 25.45
CA LEU A 15 -25.84 6.00 24.64
C LEU A 15 -25.69 7.16 23.66
N SER A 16 -24.92 8.17 24.06
CA SER A 16 -24.28 9.12 23.17
C SER A 16 -23.38 8.32 22.24
N ALA A 17 -24.00 7.69 21.24
CA ALA A 17 -23.31 7.27 20.05
C ALA A 17 -22.63 8.52 19.53
N CYS A 18 -21.30 8.51 19.51
CA CYS A 18 -20.52 9.38 18.66
C CYS A 18 -21.02 9.12 17.23
N THR A 19 -22.06 9.83 16.79
CA THR A 19 -22.36 9.94 15.38
C THR A 19 -21.18 10.70 14.80
N PRO A 20 -20.38 10.09 13.91
CA PRO A 20 -19.29 10.80 13.26
C PRO A 20 -19.88 12.05 12.60
N ASP A 21 -19.32 13.22 12.90
CA ASP A 21 -19.69 14.45 12.21
C ASP A 21 -19.35 14.29 10.72
N GLY A 22 -20.37 14.14 9.88
CA GLY A 22 -20.20 14.02 8.43
C GLY A 22 -21.26 13.15 7.74
N PRO A 23 -21.33 13.21 6.40
CA PRO A 23 -22.09 12.23 5.64
C PRO A 23 -21.57 10.82 5.93
N ALA A 24 -22.47 9.84 5.96
CA ALA A 24 -22.08 8.44 6.14
C ALA A 24 -21.02 8.02 5.10
N PRO A 25 -19.99 7.25 5.48
CA PRO A 25 -18.92 6.88 4.58
C PRO A 25 -19.48 6.10 3.39
N GLY A 26 -18.96 6.40 2.21
CA GLY A 26 -19.36 5.71 0.99
C GLY A 26 -18.93 4.24 0.97
N PRO A 27 -19.49 3.40 0.09
CA PRO A 27 -19.14 1.99 -0.01
C PRO A 27 -17.64 1.73 -0.29
N PHE A 28 -16.95 2.60 -1.03
CA PHE A 28 -15.52 2.43 -1.28
C PHE A 28 -14.67 2.87 -0.09
N GLU A 29 -15.09 3.90 0.64
CA GLU A 29 -14.46 4.29 1.90
C GLU A 29 -14.56 3.18 2.95
N GLN A 30 -15.72 2.53 3.07
CA GLN A 30 -15.88 1.37 3.96
C GLN A 30 -15.04 0.16 3.53
N ALA A 31 -14.87 -0.04 2.22
CA ALA A 31 -14.05 -1.13 1.70
C ALA A 31 -12.55 -0.87 1.96
N GLU A 32 -12.08 0.35 1.67
CA GLU A 32 -10.70 0.78 1.91
C GLU A 32 -10.32 0.64 3.38
N GLU A 33 -11.17 1.08 4.31
CA GLU A 33 -10.92 0.96 5.75
C GLU A 33 -10.73 -0.52 6.18
N LYS A 34 -11.53 -1.44 5.64
CA LYS A 34 -11.39 -2.87 5.93
C LYS A 34 -10.10 -3.45 5.34
N VAL A 35 -9.71 -3.03 4.15
CA VAL A 35 -8.43 -3.42 3.53
C VAL A 35 -7.27 -2.87 4.34
N TRP A 36 -7.34 -1.59 4.72
CA TRP A 36 -6.34 -0.90 5.51
C TRP A 36 -6.06 -1.66 6.81
N ARG A 37 -7.10 -2.08 7.54
CA ARG A 37 -6.94 -2.92 8.75
C ARG A 37 -6.21 -4.23 8.50
N SER A 38 -6.33 -4.80 7.31
CA SER A 38 -5.65 -6.04 6.94
C SER A 38 -4.15 -5.83 6.77
N VAL A 39 -3.76 -4.66 6.23
CA VAL A 39 -2.36 -4.32 5.92
C VAL A 39 -1.67 -3.41 6.92
N ASN A 40 -2.41 -2.83 7.87
CA ASN A 40 -1.90 -1.90 8.86
C ASN A 40 -1.69 -2.60 10.20
N ARG A 41 -0.54 -2.36 10.82
CA ARG A 41 -0.19 -2.86 12.14
C ARG A 41 0.48 -1.75 12.94
N SER A 42 0.37 -1.81 14.25
CA SER A 42 0.99 -0.85 15.14
C SER A 42 1.56 -1.50 16.38
N HIS A 43 2.48 -0.80 17.03
CA HIS A 43 3.16 -1.22 18.23
C HIS A 43 3.55 0.01 19.05
N THR A 44 3.18 0.05 20.33
CA THR A 44 3.68 1.03 21.29
C THR A 44 4.74 0.40 22.16
N GLY A 45 5.93 1.00 22.21
CA GLY A 45 7.01 0.55 23.07
C GLY A 45 6.77 0.90 24.54
N ALA A 46 7.51 0.24 25.43
CA ALA A 46 7.47 0.53 26.87
C ALA A 46 7.94 1.96 27.22
N ASP A 47 8.63 2.62 26.29
CA ASP A 47 9.08 4.00 26.37
C ASP A 47 8.07 5.01 25.81
N GLY A 48 6.85 4.58 25.46
CA GLY A 48 5.76 5.44 25.01
C GLY A 48 5.81 5.83 23.53
N ILE A 49 6.87 5.47 22.78
CA ILE A 49 6.91 5.73 21.34
C ILE A 49 5.96 4.77 20.62
N PHE A 50 5.03 5.30 19.85
CA PHE A 50 4.11 4.58 18.99
C PHE A 50 4.68 4.47 17.58
N VAL A 51 4.59 3.28 17.00
CA VAL A 51 4.93 3.02 15.60
C VAL A 51 3.75 2.37 14.93
N GLN A 52 3.42 2.85 13.74
CA GLN A 52 2.44 2.26 12.85
C GLN A 52 3.09 2.02 11.49
N ALA A 53 2.86 0.84 10.93
CA ALA A 53 3.33 0.50 9.60
C ALA A 53 2.17 -0.03 8.76
N THR A 54 2.06 0.50 7.54
CA THR A 54 1.12 0.03 6.52
C THR A 54 1.89 -0.64 5.40
N LEU A 55 1.64 -1.94 5.17
CA LEU A 55 2.13 -2.66 4.00
C LEU A 55 1.26 -2.28 2.79
N ARG A 56 1.80 -1.41 1.93
CA ARG A 56 1.09 -0.89 0.75
C ARG A 56 1.08 -1.96 -0.34
N THR A 57 0.11 -2.86 -0.29
CA THR A 57 -0.11 -3.87 -1.33
C THR A 57 -0.85 -3.29 -2.52
N PHE A 58 -0.81 -3.97 -3.67
CA PHE A 58 -1.57 -3.55 -4.85
C PHE A 58 -3.06 -3.44 -4.54
N SER A 59 -3.63 -4.45 -3.88
CA SER A 59 -5.02 -4.43 -3.39
C SER A 59 -5.35 -3.18 -2.56
N TYR A 60 -4.48 -2.81 -1.62
CA TYR A 60 -4.66 -1.61 -0.80
C TYR A 60 -4.66 -0.33 -1.63
N GLU A 61 -3.70 -0.18 -2.55
CA GLU A 61 -3.63 1.00 -3.41
C GLU A 61 -4.85 1.16 -4.31
N ILE A 62 -5.35 0.04 -4.87
CA ILE A 62 -6.56 0.06 -5.69
C ILE A 62 -7.76 0.51 -4.84
N ALA A 63 -7.98 -0.12 -3.68
CA ALA A 63 -9.07 0.25 -2.78
C ALA A 63 -9.01 1.74 -2.38
N ARG A 64 -7.81 2.23 -2.08
CA ARG A 64 -7.52 3.63 -1.79
C ARG A 64 -7.87 4.57 -2.95
N ILE A 65 -7.45 4.26 -4.17
CA ILE A 65 -7.78 5.07 -5.36
C ILE A 65 -9.30 5.16 -5.55
N TYR A 66 -10.03 4.06 -5.35
CA TYR A 66 -11.50 4.07 -5.44
C TYR A 66 -12.14 4.91 -4.33
N SER A 67 -11.71 4.76 -3.08
CA SER A 67 -12.19 5.55 -1.93
C SER A 67 -11.93 7.05 -2.12
N GLU A 68 -10.70 7.44 -2.46
CA GLU A 68 -10.33 8.84 -2.73
C GLU A 68 -11.13 9.42 -3.91
N SER A 69 -11.43 8.60 -4.92
CA SER A 69 -12.23 9.01 -6.08
C SER A 69 -13.70 9.19 -5.74
N GLU A 70 -14.27 8.33 -4.89
CA GLU A 70 -15.63 8.46 -4.38
C GLU A 70 -15.79 9.73 -3.55
N ARG A 71 -14.86 9.97 -2.61
CA ARG A 71 -14.85 11.17 -1.77
C ARG A 71 -14.71 12.46 -2.59
N ALA A 72 -13.95 12.41 -3.67
CA ALA A 72 -13.79 13.53 -4.59
C ALA A 72 -14.91 13.65 -5.64
N GLY A 73 -15.92 12.76 -5.62
CA GLY A 73 -17.05 12.80 -6.56
C GLY A 73 -16.65 12.55 -8.02
N LEU A 74 -15.60 11.75 -8.26
CA LEU A 74 -15.06 11.55 -9.60
C LEU A 74 -15.90 10.61 -10.46
N THR A 75 -15.89 10.89 -11.76
CA THR A 75 -16.48 10.02 -12.77
C THR A 75 -15.66 8.75 -12.97
N GLN A 76 -16.29 7.71 -13.53
CA GLN A 76 -15.61 6.46 -13.84
C GLN A 76 -14.40 6.65 -14.79
N GLN A 77 -14.46 7.59 -15.73
CA GLN A 77 -13.35 7.88 -16.65
C GLN A 77 -12.14 8.48 -15.91
N GLN A 78 -12.40 9.39 -14.96
CA GLN A 78 -11.34 9.98 -14.13
C GLN A 78 -10.70 8.93 -13.22
N VAL A 79 -11.49 8.02 -12.66
CA VAL A 79 -10.96 6.88 -11.88
C VAL A 79 -10.06 6.00 -12.75
N VAL A 80 -10.47 5.71 -13.99
CA VAL A 80 -9.64 4.95 -14.93
C VAL A 80 -8.33 5.68 -15.25
N SER A 81 -8.34 7.02 -15.34
CA SER A 81 -7.11 7.80 -15.49
C SER A 81 -6.19 7.61 -14.28
N ARG A 82 -6.72 7.74 -13.06
CA ARG A 82 -5.93 7.55 -11.82
C ARG A 82 -5.34 6.16 -11.70
N LEU A 83 -6.12 5.13 -12.01
CA LEU A 83 -5.62 3.74 -12.03
C LEU A 83 -4.52 3.55 -13.07
N ARG A 84 -4.64 4.19 -14.24
CA ARG A 84 -3.62 4.16 -15.29
C ARG A 84 -2.34 4.87 -14.87
N GLU A 85 -2.45 6.05 -14.28
CA GLU A 85 -1.33 6.82 -13.74
C GLU A 85 -0.61 6.04 -12.64
N PHE A 86 -1.37 5.40 -11.74
CA PHE A 86 -0.84 4.50 -10.73
C PHE A 86 -0.02 3.36 -11.36
N VAL A 87 -0.55 2.67 -12.37
CA VAL A 87 0.18 1.61 -13.11
C VAL A 87 1.45 2.16 -13.75
N TYR A 88 1.37 3.29 -14.46
CA TYR A 88 2.53 3.92 -15.10
C TYR A 88 3.63 4.30 -14.10
N ALA A 89 3.27 4.76 -12.91
CA ALA A 89 4.24 5.09 -11.86
C ALA A 89 5.12 3.90 -11.47
N PHE A 90 4.62 2.66 -11.59
CA PHE A 90 5.45 1.47 -11.41
C PHE A 90 6.17 1.07 -12.69
N ILE A 91 5.45 0.88 -13.79
CA ILE A 91 6.06 0.29 -14.98
C ILE A 91 7.12 1.19 -15.63
N ASP A 92 7.07 2.50 -15.38
CA ASP A 92 8.09 3.46 -15.83
C ASP A 92 8.94 3.99 -14.67
N GLY A 93 8.73 3.45 -13.47
CA GLY A 93 9.42 3.88 -12.26
C GLY A 93 10.93 3.72 -12.37
N ARG A 94 11.66 4.44 -11.52
CA ARG A 94 13.10 4.22 -11.34
C ARG A 94 13.32 3.14 -10.28
N TYR A 95 14.27 2.26 -10.57
CA TYR A 95 14.57 1.08 -9.77
C TYR A 95 16.08 0.99 -9.59
N PRO A 96 16.57 0.64 -8.39
CA PRO A 96 17.99 0.33 -8.21
C PRO A 96 18.37 -0.93 -9.01
N THR A 97 19.32 -0.77 -9.92
CA THR A 97 19.91 -1.89 -10.69
C THR A 97 20.64 -2.88 -9.78
N ILE A 98 21.20 -2.38 -8.67
CA ILE A 98 21.98 -3.19 -7.73
C ILE A 98 21.19 -4.35 -7.11
N ASP A 99 19.86 -4.25 -7.04
CA ASP A 99 19.02 -5.30 -6.44
C ASP A 99 18.22 -6.09 -7.48
N GLY A 100 18.52 -5.91 -8.77
CA GLY A 100 17.86 -6.61 -9.88
C GLY A 100 16.38 -6.27 -10.03
N THR A 101 15.93 -5.13 -9.48
CA THR A 101 14.54 -4.68 -9.58
C THR A 101 14.27 -3.79 -10.78
N ASP A 102 15.32 -3.39 -11.50
CA ASP A 102 15.27 -2.67 -12.77
C ASP A 102 14.44 -3.40 -13.82
N ILE A 103 14.40 -4.72 -13.79
CA ILE A 103 13.52 -5.52 -14.65
C ILE A 103 12.01 -5.23 -14.44
N ASN A 104 11.60 -4.57 -13.35
CA ASN A 104 10.21 -4.14 -13.20
C ASN A 104 9.86 -2.94 -14.08
N ASN A 105 10.87 -2.22 -14.60
CA ASN A 105 10.65 -1.17 -15.59
C ASN A 105 10.41 -1.79 -16.97
N LEU A 106 9.29 -1.43 -17.58
CA LEU A 106 8.84 -2.00 -18.85
C LEU A 106 9.78 -1.67 -20.02
N TYR A 107 10.46 -0.52 -19.95
CA TYR A 107 11.50 -0.17 -20.91
C TYR A 107 12.64 -1.20 -20.90
N PHE A 108 13.12 -1.57 -19.72
CA PHE A 108 14.17 -2.59 -19.60
C PHE A 108 13.65 -3.99 -20.00
N GLN A 109 12.40 -4.33 -19.68
CA GLN A 109 11.80 -5.56 -20.19
C GLN A 109 11.72 -5.59 -21.72
N TYR A 110 11.38 -4.46 -22.35
CA TYR A 110 11.33 -4.35 -23.80
C TYR A 110 12.70 -4.58 -24.43
N LEU A 111 13.73 -3.92 -23.89
CA LEU A 111 15.11 -4.10 -24.35
C LEU A 111 15.59 -5.53 -24.18
N ILE A 112 15.25 -6.21 -23.09
CA ILE A 112 15.80 -7.54 -22.80
C ILE A 112 15.04 -8.64 -23.56
N TYR A 113 13.71 -8.54 -23.63
CA TYR A 113 12.86 -9.65 -24.08
C TYR A 113 12.14 -9.44 -25.41
N VAL A 114 12.08 -8.20 -25.91
CA VAL A 114 11.29 -7.87 -27.11
C VAL A 114 12.18 -7.40 -28.24
N ASP A 115 12.96 -6.34 -28.01
CA ASP A 115 13.86 -5.76 -29.02
C ASP A 115 15.15 -5.21 -28.39
N PRO A 116 16.22 -6.02 -28.34
CA PRO A 116 17.52 -5.59 -27.81
C PRO A 116 18.24 -4.52 -28.62
N ASN A 117 17.82 -4.29 -29.88
CA ASN A 117 18.45 -3.30 -30.76
C ASN A 117 17.61 -2.02 -30.87
N PHE A 118 16.58 -1.87 -30.03
CA PHE A 118 15.69 -0.72 -30.03
C PHE A 118 16.44 0.61 -29.86
N ASP A 119 16.20 1.53 -30.79
CA ASP A 119 16.70 2.90 -30.76
C ASP A 119 15.58 3.88 -30.34
N PRO A 120 15.63 4.44 -29.11
CA PRO A 120 14.62 5.38 -28.64
C PRO A 120 14.62 6.72 -29.42
N THR A 121 15.65 6.99 -30.21
CA THR A 121 15.75 8.21 -31.03
C THR A 121 15.05 8.04 -32.38
N ASN A 122 14.81 6.80 -32.83
CA ASN A 122 14.03 6.49 -34.01
C ASN A 122 12.53 6.63 -33.71
N PRO A 123 11.79 7.58 -34.34
CA PRO A 123 10.38 7.81 -34.04
C PRO A 123 9.48 6.59 -34.32
N ILE A 124 9.83 5.76 -35.31
CA ILE A 124 9.04 4.58 -35.68
C ILE A 124 9.17 3.51 -34.61
N GLU A 125 10.39 3.25 -34.15
CA GLU A 125 10.63 2.28 -33.08
C GLU A 125 10.03 2.75 -31.77
N LYS A 126 10.21 4.03 -31.42
CA LYS A 126 9.55 4.62 -30.25
C LYS A 126 8.03 4.43 -30.28
N SER A 127 7.39 4.64 -31.44
CA SER A 127 5.95 4.41 -31.59
C SER A 127 5.56 2.95 -31.38
N LYS A 128 6.39 1.98 -31.81
CA LYS A 128 6.16 0.55 -31.55
C LYS A 128 6.25 0.23 -30.06
N PHE A 129 7.27 0.76 -29.37
CA PHE A 129 7.40 0.62 -27.93
C PHE A 129 6.19 1.22 -27.20
N ASP A 130 5.78 2.44 -27.55
CA ASP A 130 4.63 3.10 -26.93
C ASP A 130 3.33 2.32 -27.12
N ALA A 131 3.11 1.73 -28.32
CA ALA A 131 1.97 0.87 -28.59
C ALA A 131 2.00 -0.43 -27.75
N TRP A 132 3.16 -1.07 -27.67
CA TRP A 132 3.34 -2.28 -26.85
C TRP A 132 3.11 -1.99 -25.36
N ARG A 133 3.70 -0.89 -24.85
CA ARG A 133 3.53 -0.41 -23.49
C ARG A 133 2.06 -0.08 -23.18
N ALA A 134 1.37 0.61 -24.08
CA ALA A 134 -0.05 0.93 -23.92
C ALA A 134 -0.93 -0.34 -23.89
N GLU A 135 -0.63 -1.33 -24.72
CA GLU A 135 -1.34 -2.62 -24.74
C GLU A 135 -1.12 -3.41 -23.44
N TYR A 136 0.11 -3.43 -22.90
CA TYR A 136 0.40 -4.02 -21.59
C TYR A 136 -0.48 -3.39 -20.50
N VAL A 137 -0.50 -2.06 -20.42
CA VAL A 137 -1.30 -1.33 -19.44
C VAL A 137 -2.80 -1.57 -19.64
N ARG A 138 -3.27 -1.59 -20.89
CA ARG A 138 -4.68 -1.87 -21.21
C ARG A 138 -5.11 -3.25 -20.70
N ARG A 139 -4.28 -4.28 -20.90
CA ARG A 139 -4.55 -5.64 -20.42
C ARG A 139 -4.60 -5.70 -18.90
N LEU A 140 -3.62 -5.09 -18.24
CA LEU A 140 -3.57 -5.05 -16.78
C LEU A 140 -4.78 -4.33 -16.19
N LEU A 141 -5.13 -3.15 -16.71
CA LEU A 141 -6.33 -2.43 -16.28
C LEU A 141 -7.61 -3.21 -16.58
N GLY A 142 -7.63 -4.03 -17.64
CA GLY A 142 -8.71 -4.97 -17.91
C GLY A 142 -8.92 -5.96 -16.76
N VAL A 143 -7.83 -6.52 -16.21
CA VAL A 143 -7.86 -7.43 -15.06
C VAL A 143 -8.32 -6.72 -13.78
N VAL A 144 -7.78 -5.53 -13.50
CA VAL A 144 -8.15 -4.73 -12.32
C VAL A 144 -9.64 -4.37 -12.33
N ARG A 145 -10.22 -4.18 -13.52
CA ARG A 145 -11.62 -3.78 -13.70
C ARG A 145 -12.58 -4.95 -13.88
N ASP A 146 -12.10 -6.19 -13.96
CA ASP A 146 -12.94 -7.34 -14.28
C ASP A 146 -13.94 -7.61 -13.15
N ARG A 147 -15.22 -7.62 -13.52
CA ARG A 147 -16.38 -7.78 -12.64
C ARG A 147 -16.45 -9.16 -12.00
N MET A 148 -15.84 -10.17 -12.61
CA MET A 148 -15.76 -11.55 -12.11
C MET A 148 -14.71 -11.72 -11.01
N TYR A 149 -13.86 -10.72 -10.81
CA TYR A 149 -12.80 -10.70 -9.82
C TYR A 149 -12.93 -9.42 -9.00
N PRO A 150 -13.78 -9.40 -7.96
CA PRO A 150 -13.92 -8.23 -7.12
C PRO A 150 -12.52 -7.76 -6.71
N LEU A 151 -12.35 -6.44 -6.70
CA LEU A 151 -11.13 -5.60 -6.63
C LEU A 151 -10.07 -5.99 -5.57
N LEU A 152 -10.33 -7.05 -4.82
CA LEU A 152 -9.56 -7.63 -3.75
C LEU A 152 -9.64 -9.16 -3.89
N ARG A 153 -8.84 -9.74 -4.79
CA ARG A 153 -8.69 -11.20 -4.78
C ARG A 153 -8.03 -11.61 -3.45
N PRO A 154 -8.47 -12.68 -2.78
CA PRO A 154 -7.81 -13.20 -1.58
C PRO A 154 -6.37 -13.68 -1.88
N ALA A 155 -6.08 -13.99 -3.14
CA ALA A 155 -4.72 -14.18 -3.65
C ALA A 155 -4.67 -13.62 -5.07
N TYR A 156 -3.82 -12.61 -5.29
CA TYR A 156 -3.26 -12.44 -6.63
C TYR A 156 -2.02 -13.34 -6.72
N ASP A 157 -1.60 -13.70 -7.94
CA ASP A 157 -0.30 -14.35 -8.12
C ASP A 157 0.82 -13.52 -7.43
N GLY A 158 1.93 -14.16 -7.08
CA GLY A 158 3.03 -13.54 -6.33
C GLY A 158 3.56 -12.19 -6.88
N ARG A 159 3.16 -11.75 -8.08
CA ARG A 159 3.52 -10.44 -8.65
C ARG A 159 2.60 -9.30 -8.21
N TRP A 160 1.38 -9.58 -7.72
CA TRP A 160 0.36 -8.55 -7.43
C TRP A 160 -0.31 -8.66 -6.05
N GLY A 161 -0.14 -9.75 -5.31
CA GLY A 161 -0.91 -9.96 -4.06
C GLY A 161 -0.32 -9.23 -2.88
N ASN A 162 0.88 -9.67 -2.51
CA ASN A 162 1.65 -9.10 -1.41
C ASN A 162 2.59 -7.98 -1.88
N THR A 163 2.79 -7.83 -3.20
CA THR A 163 3.78 -6.91 -3.75
C THR A 163 3.18 -5.87 -4.69
N LEU A 164 3.81 -4.69 -4.71
CA LEU A 164 3.64 -3.67 -5.75
C LEU A 164 4.71 -3.87 -6.81
N TYR A 165 4.48 -4.78 -7.75
CA TYR A 165 5.46 -5.14 -8.80
C TYR A 165 6.77 -5.69 -8.21
N SER A 166 6.68 -6.82 -7.50
CA SER A 166 7.83 -7.44 -6.81
C SER A 166 8.52 -6.53 -5.79
N ARG A 167 7.81 -5.55 -5.23
CA ARG A 167 8.26 -4.71 -4.11
C ARG A 167 7.33 -4.87 -2.92
N LEU A 168 7.90 -4.99 -1.73
CA LEU A 168 7.18 -4.85 -0.47
C LEU A 168 7.37 -3.41 -0.01
N VAL A 169 6.27 -2.65 0.04
CA VAL A 169 6.31 -1.21 0.30
C VAL A 169 5.69 -0.94 1.65
N PHE A 170 6.43 -0.25 2.52
CA PHE A 170 5.95 0.12 3.84
C PHE A 170 5.91 1.63 3.98
N THR A 171 4.78 2.17 4.43
CA THR A 171 4.72 3.52 4.99
C THR A 171 4.70 3.40 6.50
N ILE A 172 5.67 4.02 7.16
CA ILE A 172 5.85 3.97 8.60
C ILE A 172 5.59 5.35 9.18
N TYR A 173 4.69 5.41 10.16
CA TYR A 173 4.41 6.56 10.99
C TYR A 173 4.97 6.30 12.39
N ILE A 174 5.65 7.30 12.94
CA ILE A 174 6.19 7.28 14.31
C ILE A 174 5.57 8.45 15.05
N ASP A 175 5.10 8.19 16.26
CA ASP A 175 4.63 9.20 17.21
C ASP A 175 5.41 9.08 18.52
N GLY A 176 6.03 10.18 18.92
CA GLY A 176 6.77 10.31 20.16
C GLY A 176 6.10 11.23 21.19
N GLU A 177 4.90 11.76 20.92
CA GLU A 177 4.24 12.76 21.78
C GLU A 177 4.16 12.29 23.24
N ASP A 178 3.74 11.05 23.46
CA ASP A 178 3.56 10.48 24.81
C ASP A 178 4.88 10.03 25.47
N SER A 179 5.97 9.93 24.70
CA SER A 179 7.26 9.44 25.20
C SER A 179 8.11 10.54 25.85
N GLY A 180 7.98 11.79 25.40
CA GLY A 180 8.93 12.87 25.71
C GLY A 180 10.37 12.61 25.21
N LEU A 181 10.61 11.54 24.46
CA LEU A 181 11.90 11.19 23.89
C LEU A 181 12.06 11.80 22.50
N HIS A 182 13.30 12.16 22.18
CA HIS A 182 13.68 12.69 20.87
C HIS A 182 14.79 11.83 20.25
N PRO A 183 14.55 10.55 19.94
CA PRO A 183 15.56 9.70 19.31
C PRO A 183 15.99 10.26 17.95
N ARG A 184 17.23 9.98 17.59
CA ARG A 184 17.76 10.22 16.25
C ARG A 184 17.02 9.34 15.23
N ILE A 185 16.65 9.89 14.07
CA ILE A 185 15.85 9.23 13.02
C ILE A 185 16.32 9.51 11.58
N ASP A 186 17.34 10.33 11.34
CA ASP A 186 17.89 10.57 10.00
C ASP A 186 18.39 9.30 9.30
N ASP A 187 18.88 8.33 10.07
CA ASP A 187 19.38 7.03 9.62
C ASP A 187 18.35 5.88 9.81
N ILE A 188 17.10 6.19 10.17
CA ILE A 188 16.14 5.17 10.57
C ILE A 188 15.83 4.16 9.46
N GLY A 189 15.95 4.57 8.20
CA GLY A 189 15.79 3.67 7.06
C GLY A 189 16.85 2.57 7.03
N ASP A 190 18.10 2.89 7.39
CA ASP A 190 19.20 1.93 7.44
C ASP A 190 19.11 1.02 8.68
N ARG A 191 18.31 1.41 9.68
CA ARG A 191 18.03 0.63 10.90
C ARG A 191 16.69 -0.11 10.84
N THR A 192 16.02 -0.10 9.70
CA THR A 192 14.75 -0.81 9.52
C THR A 192 14.93 -1.97 8.57
N PHE A 193 14.52 -3.15 8.99
CA PHE A 193 14.73 -4.40 8.27
C PHE A 193 13.44 -5.16 8.06
N LEU A 194 13.41 -5.94 7.00
CA LEU A 194 12.38 -6.93 6.76
C LEU A 194 12.90 -8.28 7.25
N LEU A 195 12.08 -9.02 7.99
CA LEU A 195 12.35 -10.39 8.39
C LEU A 195 11.29 -11.31 7.76
N ASP A 196 11.74 -12.38 7.13
CA ASP A 196 10.85 -13.47 6.72
C ASP A 196 10.55 -14.42 7.89
N GLU A 197 9.73 -15.44 7.62
CA GLU A 197 9.32 -16.46 8.60
C GLU A 197 10.47 -17.34 9.11
N ASP A 198 11.55 -17.47 8.34
CA ASP A 198 12.77 -18.19 8.72
C ASP A 198 13.74 -17.30 9.53
N GLY A 199 13.40 -16.01 9.70
CA GLY A 199 14.22 -15.03 10.42
C GLY A 199 15.36 -14.45 9.59
N ASN A 200 15.38 -14.68 8.27
CA ASN A 200 16.35 -14.01 7.40
C ASN A 200 16.05 -12.52 7.33
N ARG A 201 17.12 -11.72 7.36
CA ARG A 201 17.05 -10.26 7.46
C ARG A 201 17.40 -9.62 6.11
N TYR A 202 16.55 -8.70 5.67
CA TYR A 202 16.71 -7.99 4.40
C TYR A 202 16.71 -6.49 4.62
N ALA A 203 17.63 -5.81 3.93
CA ALA A 203 17.72 -4.36 3.93
C ALA A 203 16.77 -3.74 2.88
N PRO A 204 16.23 -2.54 3.16
CA PRO A 204 15.46 -1.80 2.17
C PRO A 204 16.38 -1.25 1.07
N SER A 205 15.80 -0.96 -0.09
CA SER A 205 16.54 -0.36 -1.19
C SER A 205 15.66 0.53 -2.06
N GLY A 206 16.21 1.70 -2.38
CA GLY A 206 15.63 2.65 -3.31
C GLY A 206 16.66 3.55 -3.97
N THR A 207 16.19 4.58 -4.68
CA THR A 207 17.09 5.46 -5.46
C THR A 207 17.80 6.50 -4.59
N ALA A 208 17.45 6.59 -3.31
CA ALA A 208 18.03 7.50 -2.34
C ALA A 208 18.47 6.75 -1.07
N GLY A 209 19.31 5.71 -1.25
CA GLY A 209 19.73 4.82 -0.16
C GLY A 209 18.63 3.81 0.19
N PRO A 210 18.23 3.66 1.46
CA PRO A 210 17.15 2.75 1.84
C PRO A 210 15.76 3.26 1.38
N TYR A 211 15.69 4.53 0.95
CA TYR A 211 14.45 5.21 0.60
C TYR A 211 14.19 5.18 -0.91
N PRO A 212 12.91 5.02 -1.34
CA PRO A 212 12.55 5.07 -2.75
C PRO A 212 12.99 6.37 -3.40
N TYR A 213 12.67 7.49 -2.75
CA TYR A 213 13.04 8.85 -3.15
C TYR A 213 13.51 9.66 -1.93
N ALA A 214 14.19 10.79 -2.16
CA ALA A 214 14.71 11.63 -1.08
C ALA A 214 13.61 12.22 -0.17
N PHE A 215 12.41 12.49 -0.71
CA PHE A 215 11.28 13.00 0.07
C PHE A 215 10.61 11.94 0.96
N ASP A 216 10.97 10.66 0.80
CA ASP A 216 10.47 9.57 1.66
C ASP A 216 11.25 9.45 2.97
N ARG A 217 12.28 10.28 3.16
CA ARG A 217 13.10 10.38 4.37
C ARG A 217 12.37 11.18 5.46
N PRO A 218 12.63 10.91 6.74
CA PRO A 218 12.28 11.85 7.79
C PRO A 218 12.84 13.24 7.49
N TYR A 219 12.05 14.27 7.76
CA TYR A 219 12.42 15.65 7.47
C TYR A 219 13.44 16.23 8.47
N HIS A 220 13.52 15.65 9.67
CA HIS A 220 14.39 16.09 10.76
C HIS A 220 15.29 14.96 11.24
N ASP A 221 16.46 15.33 11.77
CA ASP A 221 17.42 14.36 12.29
C ASP A 221 16.95 13.67 13.56
N HIS A 222 16.10 14.32 14.34
CA HIS A 222 15.53 13.78 15.58
C HIS A 222 14.01 13.85 15.55
N LEU A 223 13.36 12.86 16.14
CA LEU A 223 11.91 12.80 16.28
C LEU A 223 11.43 13.99 17.12
N GLN A 224 10.70 14.92 16.50
CA GLN A 224 10.15 16.09 17.20
C GLN A 224 8.86 15.73 17.94
N LYS A 225 7.85 15.35 17.17
CA LYS A 225 6.56 14.85 17.66
C LYS A 225 6.17 13.63 16.85
N THR A 226 6.10 13.81 15.53
CA THR A 226 5.78 12.74 14.59
C THR A 226 6.81 12.70 13.47
N ALA A 227 6.93 11.54 12.84
CA ALA A 227 7.70 11.37 11.61
C ALA A 227 7.00 10.36 10.71
N VAL A 228 7.13 10.57 9.40
CA VAL A 228 6.72 9.59 8.39
C VAL A 228 7.90 9.31 7.49
N TYR A 229 8.10 8.04 7.17
CA TYR A 229 9.03 7.63 6.14
C TYR A 229 8.49 6.43 5.39
N ARG A 230 9.04 6.19 4.20
CA ARG A 230 8.62 5.07 3.34
C ARG A 230 9.84 4.26 2.90
N LEU A 231 9.71 2.95 2.98
CA LEU A 231 10.76 2.00 2.60
C LEU A 231 10.23 1.00 1.58
N PHE A 232 11.09 0.62 0.65
CA PHE A 232 10.85 -0.46 -0.30
C PHE A 232 11.82 -1.60 -0.02
N PHE A 233 11.32 -2.82 -0.03
CA PHE A 233 12.14 -4.02 -0.04
C PHE A 233 11.91 -4.74 -1.37
N PRO A 234 12.96 -5.02 -2.15
CA PRO A 234 12.88 -5.95 -3.27
C PRO A 234 12.31 -7.28 -2.78
N ASN A 235 11.28 -7.82 -3.43
CA ASN A 235 10.81 -9.18 -3.13
C ASN A 235 11.76 -10.21 -3.79
N ARG A 236 13.03 -10.16 -3.37
CA ARG A 236 14.15 -10.95 -3.86
C ARG A 236 15.12 -11.24 -2.72
N MET A 237 15.51 -12.50 -2.58
CA MET A 237 16.59 -12.92 -1.70
C MET A 237 17.95 -12.48 -2.26
N ALA A 238 19.03 -12.80 -1.55
CA ALA A 238 20.39 -12.43 -1.92
C ALA A 238 20.82 -12.94 -3.32
N ASP A 239 20.23 -14.03 -3.81
CA ASP A 239 20.44 -14.57 -5.15
C ASP A 239 19.78 -13.75 -6.29
N ARG A 240 18.99 -12.73 -5.92
CA ARG A 240 18.22 -11.85 -6.81
C ARG A 240 17.17 -12.55 -7.67
N LYS A 241 16.87 -13.82 -7.38
CA LYS A 241 15.95 -14.66 -8.16
C LYS A 241 14.81 -15.18 -7.32
N THR A 242 15.13 -15.70 -6.14
CA THR A 242 14.14 -16.28 -5.23
C THR A 242 13.38 -15.16 -4.53
N ALA A 243 12.05 -15.25 -4.45
CA ALA A 243 11.24 -14.24 -3.78
C ALA A 243 11.31 -14.40 -2.25
N ILE A 244 11.32 -13.29 -1.50
CA ILE A 244 11.26 -13.30 -0.03
C ILE A 244 9.88 -13.78 0.44
N VAL A 245 8.83 -13.19 -0.13
CA VAL A 245 7.43 -13.50 0.14
C VAL A 245 6.85 -14.20 -1.09
N THR A 246 6.26 -15.36 -0.85
CA THR A 246 5.54 -16.16 -1.85
C THR A 246 4.12 -16.42 -1.39
N ASP A 247 3.33 -17.13 -2.19
CA ASP A 247 1.97 -17.55 -1.84
C ASP A 247 1.95 -18.61 -0.71
N ALA A 248 3.12 -19.19 -0.39
CA ALA A 248 3.29 -20.16 0.70
C ALA A 248 3.76 -19.52 2.01
N SER A 249 4.20 -18.26 1.98
CA SER A 249 4.69 -17.56 3.18
C SER A 249 3.54 -17.37 4.18
N GLN A 250 3.83 -17.61 5.45
CA GLN A 250 2.89 -17.55 6.56
C GLN A 250 3.08 -16.28 7.39
N GLN A 251 4.27 -15.68 7.35
CA GLN A 251 4.57 -14.51 8.16
C GLN A 251 5.58 -13.57 7.51
N LEU A 252 5.45 -12.29 7.86
CA LEU A 252 6.40 -11.24 7.53
C LEU A 252 6.51 -10.26 8.69
N SER A 253 7.72 -9.79 8.99
CA SER A 253 7.93 -8.78 10.03
C SER A 253 8.76 -7.60 9.52
N LEU A 254 8.41 -6.40 9.99
CA LEU A 254 9.23 -5.21 9.91
C LEU A 254 9.86 -4.97 11.28
N VAL A 255 11.18 -4.81 11.34
CA VAL A 255 11.93 -4.57 12.58
C VAL A 255 12.65 -3.23 12.49
N ILE A 256 12.45 -2.36 13.47
CA ILE A 256 13.15 -1.08 13.61
C ILE A 256 14.09 -1.18 14.81
N GLU A 257 15.38 -0.95 14.58
CA GLU A 257 16.42 -1.07 15.61
C GLU A 257 16.82 0.28 16.18
N GLY A 258 17.00 0.35 17.50
CA GLY A 258 17.48 1.54 18.21
C GLY A 258 16.53 2.74 18.17
N LEU A 259 15.21 2.52 18.04
CA LEU A 259 14.22 3.60 18.12
C LEU A 259 13.78 3.82 19.57
N GLY A 260 14.36 4.85 20.21
CA GLY A 260 14.09 5.17 21.61
C GLY A 260 14.92 4.31 22.56
N ALA A 261 14.31 3.88 23.68
CA ALA A 261 14.96 3.02 24.67
C ALA A 261 14.76 1.52 24.38
N VAL A 262 13.87 1.18 23.44
CA VAL A 262 13.62 -0.20 23.01
C VAL A 262 14.62 -0.59 21.91
N ALA A 263 15.37 -1.69 22.14
CA ALA A 263 16.40 -2.16 21.22
C ALA A 263 15.83 -2.53 19.84
N GLU A 264 14.71 -3.26 19.81
CA GLU A 264 14.04 -3.67 18.58
C GLU A 264 12.53 -3.51 18.70
N ARG A 265 11.91 -2.90 17.70
CA ARG A 265 10.47 -2.83 17.55
C ARG A 265 10.05 -3.69 16.38
N ARG A 266 9.30 -4.75 16.66
CA ARG A 266 8.82 -5.69 15.66
C ARG A 266 7.34 -5.50 15.38
N ILE A 267 7.00 -5.38 14.10
CA ILE A 267 5.64 -5.32 13.60
C ILE A 267 5.44 -6.50 12.66
N THR A 268 4.42 -7.32 12.89
CA THR A 268 4.24 -8.60 12.19
C THR A 268 2.91 -8.69 11.48
N TRP A 269 2.93 -9.26 10.28
CA TRP A 269 1.77 -9.62 9.48
C TRP A 269 1.71 -11.13 9.30
N ASP A 270 0.53 -11.68 9.54
CA ASP A 270 0.21 -13.05 9.15
C ASP A 270 -0.19 -13.06 7.67
N LEU A 271 0.32 -14.03 6.93
CA LEU A 271 0.12 -14.21 5.51
C LEU A 271 -0.61 -15.55 5.23
N PRO A 272 -1.39 -15.64 4.13
CA PRO A 272 -1.68 -14.56 3.18
C PRO A 272 -2.60 -13.49 3.78
N LEU A 273 -2.48 -12.26 3.29
CA LEU A 273 -3.37 -11.18 3.69
C LEU A 273 -4.79 -11.48 3.20
N ILE A 274 -5.73 -11.54 4.13
CA ILE A 274 -7.14 -11.77 3.82
C ILE A 274 -7.81 -10.42 3.59
N TYR A 275 -8.20 -10.17 2.35
CA TYR A 275 -8.93 -8.95 1.99
C TYR A 275 -10.45 -9.16 2.06
N PRO A 276 -11.21 -8.13 2.47
CA PRO A 276 -12.67 -8.16 2.46
C PRO A 276 -13.23 -8.18 1.02
N ASP A 277 -14.47 -8.63 0.86
CA ASP A 277 -15.19 -8.42 -0.40
C ASP A 277 -15.52 -6.93 -0.61
N VAL A 278 -15.31 -6.42 -1.83
CA VAL A 278 -15.72 -5.06 -2.22
C VAL A 278 -17.13 -5.09 -2.82
N PRO A 279 -18.05 -4.21 -2.40
CA PRO A 279 -19.35 -4.08 -3.03
C PRO A 279 -19.21 -3.77 -4.53
N ILE A 280 -19.87 -4.56 -5.39
CA ILE A 280 -19.89 -4.32 -6.84
C ILE A 280 -20.82 -3.14 -7.13
N ARG A 281 -20.32 -1.90 -7.04
CA ARG A 281 -21.06 -0.70 -7.44
C ARG A 281 -20.25 0.12 -8.44
N ARG A 282 -20.87 0.54 -9.56
CA ARG A 282 -20.23 1.52 -10.45
C ARG A 282 -20.29 2.90 -9.78
N LEU A 283 -19.20 3.66 -9.84
CA LEU A 283 -19.20 5.09 -9.52
C LEU A 283 -20.11 5.85 -10.49
N ILE A 284 -20.43 7.10 -10.17
CA ILE A 284 -21.41 7.95 -10.88
C ILE A 284 -21.32 7.75 -12.40
N ARG A 285 -22.42 7.26 -13.00
CA ARG A 285 -22.56 7.14 -14.46
C ARG A 285 -23.02 8.48 -15.01
N THR A 286 -22.34 9.01 -16.03
CA THR A 286 -22.88 10.12 -16.82
C THR A 286 -24.00 9.60 -17.74
N PRO A 287 -25.01 10.43 -18.08
CA PRO A 287 -26.09 10.05 -19.01
C PRO A 287 -25.57 9.55 -20.36
N GLU A 288 -24.43 10.06 -20.84
CA GLU A 288 -23.79 9.63 -22.10
C GLU A 288 -23.32 8.17 -22.08
N SER A 289 -23.04 7.60 -20.90
CA SER A 289 -22.68 6.18 -20.75
C SER A 289 -23.87 5.22 -20.85
N LEU A 290 -25.10 5.73 -20.93
CA LEU A 290 -26.31 4.94 -21.16
C LEU A 290 -26.62 4.74 -22.65
N ALA A 291 -25.93 5.46 -23.55
CA ALA A 291 -26.19 5.42 -24.99
C ALA A 291 -25.33 4.38 -25.74
N ASN A 292 -24.35 3.74 -25.07
CA ASN A 292 -23.40 2.81 -25.68
C ASN A 292 -23.30 1.45 -24.93
N ASP A 293 -24.29 1.11 -24.09
CA ASP A 293 -24.48 -0.25 -23.55
C ASP A 293 -25.52 -0.99 -24.42
#